data_AF-A0A553FSW4-F1
#
_entry.id   AF-A0A553FSW4-F1
#
_cell.length_a   1.000
_cell.length_b   1.000
_cell.length_c   1.000
_cell.angle_alpha   90.00
_cell.angle_beta   90.00
_cell.angle_gamma   90.00
#
_symmetry.space_group_name_H-M   'P 1'
#
loop_
_entity.id
_entity.type
_entity.pdbx_description
1 polymer ?
#
loop_
_entity_poly.entity_id
_entity_poly.type
_entity_poly.pdbx_seq_one_letter_code
_entity_poly.pdbx_strand_id
1 'polypeptide(L)'
;MSERPGPADYNRRPRRPKKQGEQGFSTWPSQLRIAYWVCVIAAIVMLTAGMVGIFGSYTSVTNTQLSPEQVDYIRFNTRFAAISNVVGAVIIAACSAQLASGSIWARRIITAVSAYTMFVSIAALIAGVGGLLLLLIPMALMVAIYFLFHPDSTAFIKARRAQNS
;
A
#
# COMPACT_ATOMS: atom_id res chain seq x y z
N MET A 1 -33.97 10.38 -39.80
CA MET A 1 -34.53 10.15 -38.45
C MET A 1 -33.98 11.24 -37.55
N SER A 2 -34.76 12.30 -37.32
CA SER A 2 -34.36 13.49 -36.56
C SER A 2 -34.91 13.38 -35.14
N GLU A 3 -34.04 13.12 -34.16
CA GLU A 3 -34.40 13.27 -32.75
C GLU A 3 -34.84 14.71 -32.50
N ARG A 4 -36.11 14.90 -32.16
CA ARG A 4 -36.62 16.19 -31.73
C ARG A 4 -36.11 16.43 -30.32
N PRO A 5 -35.40 17.55 -30.05
CA PRO A 5 -35.05 17.91 -28.69
C PRO A 5 -36.33 18.01 -27.87
N GLY A 6 -36.43 17.20 -26.81
CA GLY A 6 -37.55 17.26 -25.88
C GLY A 6 -37.65 18.67 -25.26
N PRO A 7 -38.84 19.06 -24.75
CA PRO A 7 -39.03 20.35 -24.11
C PRO A 7 -37.98 20.58 -23.03
N ALA A 8 -37.38 21.77 -23.02
CA ALA A 8 -36.44 22.16 -21.97
C ALA A 8 -37.18 22.12 -20.62
N ASP A 9 -36.85 21.14 -19.79
CA ASP A 9 -37.38 21.04 -18.43
C ASP A 9 -36.72 22.12 -17.56
N TYR A 10 -37.40 23.26 -17.44
CA TYR A 10 -36.98 24.37 -16.59
C TYR A 10 -37.09 24.07 -15.08
N ASN A 11 -37.81 23.02 -14.69
CA ASN A 11 -37.90 22.55 -13.30
C ASN A 11 -36.75 21.59 -12.94
N ARG A 12 -35.96 21.18 -13.92
CA ARG A 12 -34.74 20.43 -13.67
C ARG A 12 -33.74 21.36 -12.98
N ARG A 13 -33.56 21.18 -11.67
CA ARG A 13 -32.49 21.88 -10.93
C ARG A 13 -31.20 21.74 -11.74
N PRO A 14 -30.53 22.86 -12.10
CA PRO A 14 -29.29 22.79 -12.84
C PRO A 14 -28.36 21.87 -12.04
N ARG A 15 -27.84 20.83 -12.72
CA ARG A 15 -26.88 19.91 -12.12
C ARG A 15 -25.68 20.76 -11.73
N ARG A 16 -25.62 21.13 -10.44
CA ARG A 16 -24.64 22.07 -9.92
C ARG A 16 -23.26 21.54 -10.34
N PRO A 17 -22.49 22.25 -11.17
CA PRO A 17 -21.12 21.84 -11.44
C PRO A 17 -20.43 21.81 -10.07
N LYS A 18 -19.94 20.62 -9.70
CA LYS A 18 -19.32 20.37 -8.39
C LYS A 18 -18.16 21.36 -8.28
N LYS A 19 -18.29 22.41 -7.46
CA LYS A 19 -17.20 23.36 -7.25
C LYS A 19 -15.98 22.57 -6.78
N GLN A 20 -14.81 22.84 -7.36
CA GLN A 20 -13.53 22.46 -6.75
C GLN A 20 -13.56 22.96 -5.29
N GLY A 21 -13.67 22.03 -4.33
CA GLY A 21 -13.79 22.33 -2.89
C GLY A 21 -15.10 21.90 -2.22
N GLU A 22 -16.22 21.72 -2.93
CA GLU A 22 -17.43 21.06 -2.39
C GLU A 22 -17.32 19.53 -2.59
N GLN A 23 -16.28 18.91 -2.02
CA GLN A 23 -16.25 17.46 -1.88
C GLN A 23 -17.15 17.08 -0.71
N GLY A 24 -18.31 16.48 -0.99
CA GLY A 24 -19.12 15.84 0.04
C GLY A 24 -18.30 14.75 0.74
N PHE A 25 -17.81 15.03 1.95
CA PHE A 25 -17.04 14.10 2.79
C PHE A 25 -17.86 12.91 3.31
N SER A 26 -19.12 12.77 2.87
CA SER A 26 -19.97 11.61 3.15
C SER A 26 -19.48 10.34 2.47
N THR A 27 -18.71 10.47 1.38
CA THR A 27 -18.13 9.35 0.63
C THR A 27 -16.61 9.47 0.58
N TRP A 28 -15.89 8.35 0.67
CA TRP A 28 -14.43 8.39 0.62
C TRP A 28 -13.95 8.97 -0.73
N PRO A 29 -12.82 9.70 -0.79
CA PRO A 29 -12.27 10.27 -2.02
C PRO A 29 -11.58 9.22 -2.91
N SER A 30 -11.66 9.37 -4.24
CA SER A 30 -11.08 8.42 -5.21
C SER A 30 -9.59 8.12 -4.97
N GLN A 31 -8.84 9.11 -4.50
CA GLN A 31 -7.41 8.98 -4.21
C GLN A 31 -7.12 8.03 -3.04
N LEU A 32 -7.94 8.08 -1.99
CA LEU A 32 -7.89 7.11 -0.89
C LEU A 32 -8.30 5.71 -1.38
N ARG A 33 -9.08 5.65 -2.48
CA ARG A 33 -9.48 4.41 -3.16
C ARG A 33 -8.32 3.71 -3.81
N ILE A 34 -7.55 4.50 -4.53
CA ILE A 34 -6.32 4.05 -5.16
C ILE A 34 -5.33 3.64 -4.07
N ALA A 35 -5.12 4.46 -3.04
CA ALA A 35 -4.22 4.13 -1.93
C ALA A 35 -4.56 2.77 -1.28
N TYR A 36 -5.85 2.51 -1.01
CA TYR A 36 -6.30 1.22 -0.49
C TYR A 36 -5.90 0.06 -1.40
N TRP A 37 -6.25 0.11 -2.70
CA TRP A 37 -5.96 -0.98 -3.62
C TRP A 37 -4.46 -1.18 -3.84
N VAL A 38 -3.67 -0.10 -3.84
CA VAL A 38 -2.21 -0.20 -3.91
C VAL A 38 -1.65 -0.85 -2.65
N CYS A 39 -2.17 -0.53 -1.45
CA CYS A 39 -1.80 -1.21 -0.21
C CYS A 39 -2.14 -2.72 -0.25
N VAL A 40 -3.31 -3.08 -0.80
CA VAL A 40 -3.72 -4.49 -0.95
C VAL A 40 -2.79 -5.23 -1.91
N ILE A 41 -2.51 -4.66 -3.09
CA ILE A 41 -1.60 -5.27 -4.06
C ILE A 41 -0.20 -5.41 -3.46
N ALA A 42 0.30 -4.37 -2.77
CA ALA A 42 1.58 -4.43 -2.07
C ALA A 42 1.59 -5.54 -1.00
N ALA A 43 0.54 -5.65 -0.19
CA ALA A 43 0.42 -6.70 0.81
C ALA A 43 0.41 -8.11 0.18
N ILE A 44 -0.27 -8.31 -0.95
CA ILE A 44 -0.24 -9.58 -1.68
C ILE A 44 1.18 -9.90 -2.12
N VAL A 45 1.87 -8.96 -2.79
CA VAL A 45 3.24 -9.16 -3.26
C VAL A 45 4.19 -9.46 -2.11
N MET A 46 4.09 -8.72 -1.00
CA MET A 46 4.88 -8.93 0.21
C MET A 46 4.61 -10.30 0.83
N LEU A 47 3.34 -10.70 0.92
CA LEU A 47 2.97 -12.01 1.45
C LEU A 47 3.53 -13.13 0.58
N THR A 48 3.38 -13.02 -0.74
CA THR A 48 3.96 -14.00 -1.69
C THR A 48 5.48 -14.06 -1.56
N ALA A 49 6.16 -12.91 -1.50
CA ALA A 49 7.62 -12.86 -1.32
C ALA A 49 8.05 -13.48 0.02
N GLY A 50 7.31 -13.21 1.09
CA GLY A 50 7.55 -13.80 2.41
C GLY A 50 7.36 -15.31 2.42
N MET A 51 6.28 -15.81 1.81
CA MET A 51 6.03 -17.24 1.68
C MET A 51 7.11 -17.94 0.86
N VAL A 52 7.54 -17.34 -0.25
CA VAL A 52 8.65 -17.84 -1.08
C VAL A 52 9.97 -17.86 -0.29
N GLY A 53 10.24 -16.85 0.54
CA GLY A 53 11.45 -16.83 1.37
C GLY A 53 11.45 -17.84 2.51
N ILE A 54 10.28 -18.18 3.07
CA ILE A 54 10.14 -19.16 4.15
C ILE A 54 10.16 -20.60 3.62
N PHE A 55 9.37 -20.87 2.58
CA PHE A 55 9.09 -22.22 2.08
C PHE A 55 9.84 -22.58 0.80
N GLY A 56 10.44 -21.61 0.12
CA GLY A 56 11.15 -21.86 -1.13
C GLY A 56 12.47 -22.58 -0.93
N SER A 57 12.78 -23.48 -1.86
CA SER A 57 14.03 -24.27 -1.89
C SER A 57 15.29 -23.42 -2.09
N TYR A 58 15.18 -22.12 -2.36
CA TYR A 58 16.28 -21.16 -2.54
C TYR A 58 17.14 -20.98 -1.27
N THR A 59 16.66 -21.41 -0.09
CA THR A 59 17.46 -21.45 1.14
C THR A 59 18.51 -22.56 1.15
N SER A 60 18.53 -23.44 0.14
CA SER A 60 19.62 -24.39 -0.07
C SER A 60 20.78 -23.71 -0.80
N VAL A 61 21.51 -22.85 -0.07
CA VAL A 61 22.79 -22.29 -0.54
C VAL A 61 23.75 -23.47 -0.72
N THR A 62 23.84 -23.97 -1.95
CA THR A 62 24.65 -25.14 -2.35
C THR A 62 25.97 -24.72 -2.98
N ASN A 63 26.35 -23.46 -2.83
CA ASN A 63 27.63 -22.95 -3.29
C ASN A 63 28.75 -23.50 -2.41
N THR A 64 29.51 -24.45 -2.94
CA THR A 64 30.69 -25.06 -2.33
C THR A 64 31.85 -24.08 -2.05
N GLN A 65 31.73 -22.82 -2.49
CA GLN A 65 32.74 -21.77 -2.32
C GLN A 65 32.49 -20.84 -1.13
N LEU A 66 31.34 -20.93 -0.46
CA LEU A 66 31.02 -20.10 0.70
C LEU A 66 31.49 -20.80 1.98
N SER A 67 32.03 -20.03 2.93
CA SER A 67 32.29 -20.56 4.27
C SER A 67 30.96 -20.91 4.97
N PRO A 68 30.96 -21.86 5.92
CA PRO A 68 29.77 -22.21 6.69
C PRO A 68 29.12 -20.99 7.36
N GLU A 69 29.92 -20.06 7.88
CA GLU A 69 29.45 -18.83 8.51
C GLU A 69 28.69 -17.93 7.51
N GLN A 70 29.20 -17.78 6.28
CA GLN A 70 28.53 -16.98 5.25
C GLN A 70 27.17 -17.57 4.85
N VAL A 71 27.08 -18.91 4.79
CA VAL A 71 25.83 -19.62 4.51
C VAL A 71 24.79 -19.35 5.61
N ASP A 72 25.23 -19.36 6.88
CA ASP A 72 24.34 -19.09 8.00
C ASP A 72 23.85 -17.63 8.03
N TYR A 73 24.71 -16.66 7.72
CA TYR A 73 24.30 -15.26 7.58
C TYR A 73 23.26 -15.06 6.46
N ILE A 74 23.48 -15.69 5.30
CA ILE A 74 22.52 -15.64 4.18
C ILE A 74 21.18 -16.24 4.61
N ARG A 75 21.19 -17.40 5.25
CA ARG A 75 19.96 -18.08 5.71
C ARG A 75 19.20 -17.25 6.74
N PHE A 76 19.91 -16.64 7.69
CA PHE A 76 19.32 -15.77 8.70
C PHE A 76 18.69 -14.54 8.05
N ASN A 77 19.43 -13.83 7.19
CA ASN A 77 18.95 -12.64 6.49
C ASN A 77 17.73 -12.96 5.59
N THR A 78 17.73 -14.14 4.94
CA THR A 78 16.58 -14.62 4.14
C THR A 78 15.34 -14.72 5.00
N ARG A 79 15.44 -15.45 6.12
CA ARG A 79 14.31 -15.70 7.01
C ARG A 79 13.82 -14.41 7.66
N PHE A 80 14.74 -13.56 8.09
CA PHE A 80 14.41 -12.26 8.66
C PHE A 80 13.62 -11.42 7.66
N ALA A 81 14.13 -11.23 6.44
CA ALA A 81 13.44 -10.46 5.41
C ALA A 81 12.09 -11.07 5.03
N ALA A 82 12.00 -12.40 4.95
CA ALA A 82 10.76 -13.10 4.63
C ALA A 82 9.70 -12.89 5.70
N ILE A 83 10.05 -13.07 6.98
CA ILE A 83 9.15 -12.86 8.13
C ILE A 83 8.71 -11.40 8.18
N SER A 84 9.63 -10.45 8.02
CA SER A 84 9.31 -9.02 8.00
C SER A 84 8.31 -8.66 6.89
N ASN A 85 8.43 -9.27 5.71
CA ASN A 85 7.47 -9.08 4.62
C ASN A 85 6.09 -9.67 4.94
N VAL A 86 6.01 -10.87 5.52
CA VAL A 86 4.72 -11.45 5.95
C VAL A 86 4.05 -10.55 7.00
N VAL A 87 4.79 -10.15 8.04
CA VAL A 87 4.26 -9.30 9.11
C VAL A 87 3.82 -7.94 8.56
N GLY A 88 4.65 -7.31 7.72
CA GLY A 88 4.31 -6.05 7.08
C GLY A 88 3.06 -6.14 6.21
N ALA A 89 2.89 -7.24 5.47
CA ALA A 89 1.72 -7.47 4.62
C ALA A 89 0.44 -7.53 5.45
N VAL A 90 0.45 -8.30 6.54
CA VAL A 90 -0.70 -8.44 7.43
C VAL A 90 -1.08 -7.09 8.07
N ILE A 91 -0.10 -6.35 8.57
CA ILE A 91 -0.36 -5.05 9.21
C ILE A 91 -0.89 -4.03 8.20
N ILE A 92 -0.28 -3.95 7.01
CA ILE A 92 -0.74 -3.04 5.95
C ILE A 92 -2.15 -3.41 5.51
N ALA A 93 -2.45 -4.70 5.27
CA ALA A 93 -3.78 -5.15 4.90
C ALA A 93 -4.82 -4.78 5.97
N ALA A 94 -4.56 -5.08 7.24
CA ALA A 94 -5.46 -4.78 8.35
C ALA A 94 -5.70 -3.27 8.53
N CYS A 95 -4.64 -2.45 8.42
CA CYS A 95 -4.76 -1.00 8.54
C CYS A 95 -5.41 -0.36 7.30
N SER A 96 -5.22 -0.93 6.10
CA SER A 96 -5.79 -0.39 4.87
C SER A 96 -7.33 -0.35 4.91
N ALA A 97 -7.96 -1.36 5.52
CA ALA A 97 -9.41 -1.40 5.72
C ALA A 97 -9.91 -0.22 6.57
N GLN A 98 -9.09 0.25 7.52
CA GLN A 98 -9.40 1.39 8.37
C GLN A 98 -9.18 2.76 7.69
N LEU A 99 -8.64 2.80 6.46
CA LEU A 99 -8.58 4.06 5.71
C LEU A 99 -9.99 4.59 5.40
N ALA A 100 -10.97 3.68 5.25
CA ALA A 100 -12.36 4.06 4.96
C ALA A 100 -13.01 4.91 6.05
N SER A 101 -12.64 4.66 7.31
CA SER A 101 -13.15 5.40 8.45
C SER A 101 -12.43 6.75 8.67
N GLY A 102 -11.39 7.05 7.87
CA GLY A 102 -10.59 8.25 8.03
C GLY A 102 -9.62 8.18 9.22
N SER A 103 -9.21 6.98 9.64
CA SER A 103 -8.34 6.79 10.81
C SER A 103 -6.94 7.39 10.60
N ILE A 104 -6.56 8.34 11.46
CA ILE A 104 -5.21 8.93 11.44
C ILE A 104 -4.14 7.94 11.91
N TRP A 105 -4.52 7.02 12.81
CA TRP A 105 -3.63 5.97 13.32
C TRP A 105 -3.33 4.95 12.24
N ALA A 106 -4.35 4.52 11.47
CA ALA A 106 -4.14 3.64 10.32
C ALA A 106 -3.13 4.23 9.33
N ARG A 107 -3.27 5.52 9.01
CA ARG A 107 -2.33 6.25 8.13
C ARG A 107 -0.90 6.25 8.69
N ARG A 108 -0.73 6.51 9.99
CA ARG A 108 0.59 6.50 10.65
C ARG A 108 1.22 5.11 10.63
N ILE A 109 0.45 4.08 10.99
CA ILE A 109 0.93 2.69 11.03
C ILE A 109 1.35 2.24 9.62
N ILE A 110 0.50 2.46 8.60
CA ILE A 110 0.84 2.12 7.20
C ILE A 110 2.14 2.81 6.79
N THR A 111 2.31 4.09 7.10
CA THR A 111 3.52 4.83 6.74
C THR A 111 4.76 4.27 7.42
N ALA A 112 4.69 4.02 8.74
CA ALA A 112 5.81 3.49 9.51
C ALA A 112 6.21 2.07 9.07
N VAL A 113 5.22 1.19 8.89
CA VAL A 113 5.45 -0.19 8.42
C VAL A 113 5.97 -0.20 6.99
N SER A 114 5.48 0.71 6.14
CA SER A 114 5.98 0.84 4.77
C SER A 114 7.46 1.23 4.78
N ALA A 115 7.85 2.25 5.54
CA ALA A 115 9.25 2.68 5.64
C ALA A 115 10.16 1.56 6.16
N TYR A 116 9.72 0.83 7.20
CA TYR A 116 10.44 -0.33 7.72
C TYR A 116 10.59 -1.44 6.66
N THR A 117 9.50 -1.78 5.97
CA THR A 117 9.51 -2.82 4.94
C THR A 117 10.42 -2.45 3.77
N MET A 118 10.41 -1.19 3.35
CA MET A 118 11.30 -0.68 2.32
C MET A 118 12.76 -0.85 2.73
N PHE A 119 13.10 -0.51 3.97
CA PHE A 119 14.44 -0.69 4.53
C PHE A 119 14.87 -2.17 4.51
N VAL A 120 14.02 -3.08 4.99
CA VAL A 120 14.30 -4.52 4.99
C VAL A 120 14.47 -5.06 3.55
N SER A 121 13.64 -4.60 2.62
CA SER A 121 13.72 -5.02 1.21
C SER A 121 15.05 -4.61 0.57
N ILE A 122 15.52 -3.40 0.85
CA ILE A 122 16.83 -2.92 0.37
C ILE A 122 17.96 -3.70 1.04
N ALA A 123 17.89 -3.94 2.35
CA ALA A 123 18.90 -4.72 3.07
C ALA A 123 19.00 -6.16 2.52
N ALA A 124 17.87 -6.79 2.20
CA ALA A 124 17.84 -8.12 1.59
C ALA A 124 18.48 -8.16 0.19
N LEU A 125 18.30 -7.10 -0.61
CA LEU A 125 18.95 -6.96 -1.91
C LEU A 125 20.47 -6.77 -1.77
N ILE A 126 20.92 -5.92 -0.85
CA ILE A 126 22.35 -5.71 -0.58
C ILE A 126 23.01 -7.00 -0.09
N ALA A 127 22.30 -7.76 0.76
CA ALA A 127 22.78 -9.06 1.25
C ALA A 127 22.80 -10.16 0.16
N GLY A 128 22.32 -9.89 -1.07
CA GLY A 128 22.31 -10.85 -2.17
C GLY A 128 21.27 -11.96 -2.02
N VAL A 129 20.31 -11.79 -1.12
CA VAL A 129 19.33 -12.82 -0.74
C VAL A 129 18.00 -12.66 -1.49
N GLY A 130 17.84 -11.52 -2.15
CA GLY A 130 16.63 -11.14 -2.86
C GLY A 130 16.75 -11.16 -4.38
N GLY A 131 15.72 -11.65 -5.07
CA GLY A 131 15.56 -11.43 -6.51
C GLY A 131 15.05 -10.02 -6.84
N LEU A 132 15.16 -9.62 -8.11
CA LEU A 132 14.74 -8.30 -8.61
C LEU A 132 13.28 -7.95 -8.25
N LEU A 133 12.42 -8.97 -8.09
CA LEU A 133 11.02 -8.82 -7.67
C LEU A 133 10.85 -8.10 -6.31
N LEU A 134 11.85 -8.16 -5.42
CA LEU A 134 11.81 -7.43 -4.15
C LEU A 134 11.81 -5.91 -4.32
N LEU A 135 12.20 -5.37 -5.49
CA LEU A 135 12.09 -3.95 -5.80
C LEU A 135 10.64 -3.50 -6.05
N LEU A 136 9.74 -4.42 -6.38
CA LEU A 136 8.32 -4.07 -6.58
C LEU A 136 7.65 -3.62 -5.28
N ILE A 137 8.08 -4.18 -4.14
CA ILE A 137 7.55 -3.85 -2.82
C ILE A 137 7.77 -2.36 -2.50
N PRO A 138 9.00 -1.83 -2.43
CA PRO A 138 9.23 -0.43 -2.12
C PRO A 138 8.58 0.51 -3.14
N MET A 139 8.57 0.14 -4.42
CA MET A 139 7.93 0.94 -5.46
C MET A 139 6.41 1.05 -5.25
N ALA A 140 5.74 -0.06 -4.97
CA ALA A 140 4.30 -0.06 -4.67
C ALA A 140 3.98 0.73 -3.39
N LEU A 141 4.80 0.58 -2.35
CA LEU A 141 4.64 1.30 -1.09
C LEU A 141 4.83 2.82 -1.26
N MET A 142 5.78 3.28 -2.08
CA MET A 142 5.92 4.70 -2.40
C MET A 142 4.68 5.26 -3.08
N VAL A 143 4.12 4.52 -4.05
CA VAL A 143 2.86 4.91 -4.71
C VAL A 143 1.71 4.98 -3.71
N ALA A 144 1.60 4.00 -2.80
CA ALA A 144 0.59 4.01 -1.74
C ALA A 144 0.72 5.24 -0.84
N ILE A 145 1.94 5.56 -0.37
CA ILE A 145 2.21 6.74 0.47
C ILE A 145 1.86 8.02 -0.29
N TYR A 146 2.22 8.12 -1.57
CA TYR A 146 1.87 9.29 -2.38
C TYR A 146 0.35 9.56 -2.39
N PHE A 147 -0.46 8.54 -2.69
CA PHE A 147 -1.93 8.70 -2.70
C PHE A 147 -2.52 8.89 -1.30
N LEU A 148 -1.91 8.28 -0.28
CA LEU A 148 -2.31 8.44 1.12
C LEU A 148 -2.10 9.87 1.62
N PHE A 149 -1.06 10.56 1.14
CA PHE A 149 -0.73 11.93 1.49
C PHE A 149 -1.23 13.00 0.52
N HIS A 150 -1.92 12.59 -0.56
CA HIS A 150 -2.53 13.52 -1.50
C HIS A 150 -3.46 14.54 -0.79
N PRO A 151 -3.57 15.80 -1.28
CA PRO A 151 -4.37 16.84 -0.64
C PRO A 151 -5.81 16.42 -0.34
N ASP A 152 -6.48 15.74 -1.29
CA ASP A 152 -7.85 15.26 -1.11
C ASP A 152 -7.99 14.22 0.02
N SER A 153 -7.04 13.27 0.10
CA SER A 153 -6.99 12.27 1.17
C SER A 153 -6.77 12.91 2.54
N THR A 154 -5.91 13.94 2.59
CA THR A 154 -5.62 14.68 3.81
C THR A 154 -6.81 15.54 4.25
N ALA A 155 -7.49 16.20 3.32
CA ALA A 155 -8.71 16.96 3.59
C ALA A 155 -9.83 16.06 4.15
N PHE A 156 -10.02 14.87 3.56
CA PHE A 156 -11.02 13.90 4.03
C PHE A 156 -10.76 13.43 5.48
N ILE A 157 -9.52 13.04 5.80
CA ILE A 157 -9.15 12.61 7.16
C ILE A 157 -9.34 13.75 8.16
N LYS A 158 -8.98 14.99 7.80
CA LYS A 158 -9.18 16.16 8.66
C LYS A 158 -10.67 16.42 8.92
N ALA A 159 -11.51 16.32 7.89
CA ALA A 159 -12.96 16.49 8.00
C ALA A 159 -13.61 15.43 8.89
N ARG A 160 -13.25 14.15 8.71
CA ARG A 160 -13.74 13.03 9.57
C ARG A 160 -13.32 13.18 11.03
N ARG A 161 -12.10 13.63 11.29
CA ARG A 161 -11.63 13.87 12.66
C ARG A 161 -12.43 14.98 13.36
N ALA A 162 -12.76 16.05 12.64
CA ALA A 162 -13.54 17.16 13.20
C ALA A 162 -15.00 16.76 13.54
N GLN A 163 -15.55 15.72 12.88
CA GLN A 163 -16.89 15.19 13.18
C GLN A 163 -16.91 14.27 14.41
N ASN A 164 -15.78 13.67 14.76
CA ASN A 164 -15.65 12.71 15.86
C ASN A 164 -15.07 13.34 17.14
N SER A 165 -14.85 14.66 17.16
CA SER A 165 -14.36 15.44 18.32
C SER A 165 -15.50 16.22 18.94
#